data_AF-A0A356U0Z2-F1
#
_entry.id   AF-A0A356U0Z2-F1
#
_cell.length_a   1.000
_cell.length_b   1.000
_cell.length_c   1.000
_cell.angle_alpha   90.00
_cell.angle_beta   90.00
_cell.angle_gamma   90.00
#
_symmetry.space_group_name_H-M   'P 1'
#
loop_
_entity.id
_entity.type
_entity.pdbx_description
1 polymer ?
#
loop_
_entity_poly.entity_id
_entity_poly.type
_entity_poly.pdbx_seq_one_letter_code
_entity_poly.pdbx_strand_id
1 'polypeptide(L)'
;LADKLINRNDGQFKHHLDRYKYASRYEPEMAGHHRHEGLLILQDLEQRLTKKPFLGGEKAFLGDIALFPFVRQFRIADPVDFDHQPLPRLQSWLNHFLQDARFARVMKKHPLYHEGDNDE
;
A
#
# COMPACT_ATOMS: atom_id res chain seq x y z
N LEU A 1 17.05 -7.19 -2.18
CA LEU A 1 16.38 -5.94 -1.73
C LEU A 1 14.86 -6.06 -1.86
N ALA A 2 14.35 -6.42 -3.04
CA ALA A 2 12.92 -6.63 -3.28
C ALA A 2 12.29 -7.62 -2.27
N ASP A 3 12.84 -8.83 -2.13
CA ASP A 3 12.28 -9.86 -1.24
C ASP A 3 12.15 -9.40 0.21
N LYS A 4 13.12 -8.63 0.72
CA LYS A 4 13.07 -8.11 2.09
C LYS A 4 11.93 -7.10 2.28
N LEU A 5 11.70 -6.24 1.29
CA LEU A 5 10.61 -5.26 1.33
C LEU A 5 9.25 -5.94 1.17
N ILE A 6 9.15 -6.90 0.25
CA ILE A 6 7.93 -7.67 0.00
C ILE A 6 7.56 -8.50 1.23
N ASN A 7 8.52 -9.24 1.82
CA ASN A 7 8.24 -10.04 3.02
C ASN A 7 7.80 -9.19 4.22
N ARG A 8 8.40 -8.00 4.40
CA ARG A 8 7.96 -7.07 5.47
C ARG A 8 6.57 -6.50 5.17
N ASN A 9 6.27 -6.22 3.91
CA ASN A 9 4.96 -5.76 3.48
C ASN A 9 3.88 -6.81 3.75
N ASP A 10 4.09 -8.04 3.27
CA ASP A 10 3.09 -9.11 3.31
C ASP A 10 2.91 -9.69 4.72
N GLY A 11 3.92 -9.54 5.58
CA GLY A 11 3.85 -9.87 6.99
C GLY A 11 3.38 -8.69 7.85
N GLN A 12 4.34 -7.93 8.37
CA GLN A 12 4.11 -6.92 9.41
C GLN A 12 3.16 -5.81 8.93
N PHE A 13 3.41 -5.23 7.75
CA PHE A 13 2.61 -4.10 7.29
C PHE A 13 1.16 -4.51 7.02
N LYS A 14 0.95 -5.62 6.30
CA LYS A 14 -0.38 -6.16 6.03
C LYS A 14 -1.15 -6.46 7.32
N HIS A 15 -0.48 -7.04 8.32
CA HIS A 15 -1.09 -7.32 9.62
C HIS A 15 -1.66 -6.04 10.27
N HIS A 16 -0.87 -4.98 10.36
CA HIS A 16 -1.32 -3.70 10.93
C HIS A 16 -2.35 -3.00 10.03
N LEU A 17 -2.17 -3.03 8.71
CA LEU A 17 -3.12 -2.47 7.75
C LEU A 17 -4.51 -3.09 7.89
N ASP A 18 -4.62 -4.42 7.94
CA ASP A 18 -5.90 -5.10 8.01
C ASP A 18 -6.63 -4.79 9.32
N ARG A 19 -5.91 -4.77 10.44
CA ARG A 19 -6.47 -4.48 11.77
C ARG A 19 -6.80 -3.01 11.98
N TYR A 20 -6.10 -2.11 11.30
CA TYR A 20 -6.46 -0.69 11.26
C TYR A 20 -7.71 -0.47 10.40
N LYS A 21 -7.70 -0.93 9.14
CA LYS A 21 -8.77 -0.69 8.16
C LYS A 21 -10.08 -1.40 8.51
N TYR A 22 -10.00 -2.58 9.11
CA TYR A 22 -11.15 -3.39 9.48
C TYR A 22 -11.27 -3.55 11.00
N ALA A 23 -10.89 -2.51 11.77
CA ALA A 23 -10.88 -2.57 13.23
C ALA A 23 -12.23 -3.03 13.84
N SER A 24 -13.36 -2.66 13.22
CA SER A 24 -14.70 -3.13 13.62
C SER A 24 -14.91 -4.65 13.58
N ARG A 25 -14.09 -5.38 12.81
CA ARG A 25 -14.11 -6.84 12.70
C ARG A 25 -13.08 -7.53 13.61
N TYR A 26 -12.18 -6.75 14.21
CA TYR A 26 -11.14 -7.24 15.11
C TYR A 26 -11.35 -6.61 16.48
N GLU A 27 -10.59 -5.55 16.79
CA GLU A 27 -10.55 -4.87 18.09
C GLU A 27 -10.58 -3.34 17.83
N PRO A 28 -11.76 -2.69 17.86
CA PRO A 28 -11.91 -1.27 17.56
C PRO A 28 -11.00 -0.35 18.40
N GLU A 29 -10.79 -0.68 19.67
CA GLU A 29 -9.96 0.03 20.63
C GLU A 29 -8.47 -0.01 20.25
N MET A 30 -8.03 -1.03 19.52
CA MET A 30 -6.64 -1.19 19.05
C MET A 30 -6.39 -0.53 17.69
N ALA A 31 -7.41 0.06 17.05
CA ALA A 31 -7.27 0.71 15.74
C ALA A 31 -6.15 1.76 15.72
N GLY A 32 -6.07 2.59 16.77
CA GLY A 32 -5.03 3.61 16.92
C GLY A 32 -3.62 3.02 17.03
N HIS A 33 -3.46 1.89 17.72
CA HIS A 33 -2.19 1.17 17.82
C HIS A 33 -1.78 0.61 16.46
N HIS A 34 -2.66 -0.10 15.75
CA HIS A 34 -2.34 -0.64 14.43
C HIS A 34 -2.06 0.47 13.40
N ARG A 35 -2.77 1.59 13.47
CA ARG A 35 -2.45 2.78 12.68
C ARG A 35 -1.03 3.28 12.97
N HIS A 36 -0.67 3.41 14.24
CA HIS A 36 0.66 3.88 14.64
C HIS A 36 1.78 2.96 14.13
N GLU A 37 1.67 1.64 14.34
CA GLU A 37 2.66 0.67 13.85
C GLU A 37 2.76 0.64 12.32
N GLY A 38 1.62 0.79 11.64
CA GLY A 38 1.59 0.96 10.18
C GLY A 38 2.35 2.22 9.75
N LEU A 39 2.16 3.35 10.43
CA LEU A 39 2.86 4.60 10.16
C LEU A 39 4.37 4.49 10.36
N LEU A 40 4.86 3.77 11.37
CA LEU A 40 6.30 3.54 11.56
C LEU A 40 6.92 2.83 10.35
N ILE A 41 6.19 1.89 9.75
CA ILE A 41 6.64 1.23 8.52
C ILE A 41 6.67 2.21 7.35
N LEU A 42 5.63 3.04 7.20
CA LEU A 42 5.57 4.06 6.16
C LEU A 42 6.67 5.13 6.30
N GLN A 43 7.05 5.48 7.53
CA GLN A 43 8.18 6.38 7.81
C GLN A 43 9.52 5.79 7.36
N ASP A 44 9.75 4.47 7.52
CA ASP A 44 10.96 3.83 6.96
C ASP A 44 10.94 3.88 5.42
N LEU A 45 9.78 3.74 4.77
CA LEU A 45 9.67 3.90 3.32
C LEU A 45 9.97 5.34 2.87
N GLU A 46 9.46 6.34 3.60
CA GLU A 46 9.75 7.76 3.37
C GLU A 46 11.27 8.04 3.43
N GLN A 47 11.97 7.50 4.43
CA GLN A 47 13.41 7.66 4.56
C GLN A 47 14.18 7.04 3.39
N ARG A 48 13.72 5.91 2.85
CA ARG A 48 14.31 5.28 1.65
C ARG A 48 14.11 6.15 0.41
N LEU A 49 12.90 6.69 0.25
CA LEU A 49 12.52 7.56 -0.85
C LEU A 49 13.18 8.96 -0.78
N THR A 50 13.77 9.32 0.35
CA THR A 50 14.59 10.53 0.46
C THR A 50 15.87 10.42 -0.39
N LYS A 51 16.39 9.21 -0.61
CA LYS A 51 17.64 8.99 -1.34
C LYS A 51 17.45 8.86 -2.84
N LYS A 52 16.30 8.33 -3.26
CA LYS A 52 15.99 7.91 -4.63
C LYS A 52 14.49 8.02 -4.90
N PRO A 53 14.05 8.26 -6.16
CA PRO A 53 12.63 8.44 -6.48
C PRO A 53 11.78 7.18 -6.27
N PHE A 54 12.40 5.99 -6.29
CA PHE A 54 11.74 4.70 -6.06
C PHE A 54 12.48 3.86 -5.01
N LEU A 55 11.79 2.88 -4.42
CA LEU A 55 12.39 1.97 -3.44
C LEU A 55 13.48 1.09 -4.08
N GLY A 56 13.39 0.85 -5.39
CA GLY A 56 14.40 0.18 -6.20
C GLY A 56 15.56 1.05 -6.67
N GLY A 57 15.52 2.38 -6.44
CA GLY A 57 16.53 3.32 -6.91
C GLY A 57 16.00 4.32 -7.95
N GLU A 58 16.71 4.48 -9.06
CA GLU A 58 16.35 5.44 -10.12
C GLU A 58 15.09 5.07 -10.90
N LYS A 59 14.73 3.79 -10.91
CA LYS A 59 13.57 3.26 -11.63
C LYS A 59 12.74 2.39 -10.70
N ALA A 60 11.42 2.39 -10.90
CA ALA A 60 10.51 1.47 -10.24
C ALA A 60 10.93 0.02 -10.51
N PHE A 61 10.81 -0.82 -9.48
CA PHE A 61 11.07 -2.26 -9.58
C PHE A 61 9.93 -3.08 -8.97
N LEU A 62 10.07 -4.40 -8.93
CA LEU A 62 9.06 -5.32 -8.40
C LEU A 62 8.55 -4.95 -6.99
N GLY A 63 9.44 -4.51 -6.09
CA GLY A 63 9.03 -4.12 -4.74
C GLY A 63 8.15 -2.87 -4.72
N ASP A 64 8.36 -1.89 -5.61
CA ASP A 64 7.47 -0.72 -5.68
C ASP A 64 6.05 -1.16 -6.10
N ILE A 65 5.99 -2.04 -7.11
CA ILE A 65 4.74 -2.60 -7.65
C ILE A 65 4.01 -3.45 -6.61
N ALA A 66 4.73 -4.22 -5.81
CA ALA A 66 4.14 -5.05 -4.76
C ALA A 66 3.62 -4.23 -3.56
N LEU A 67 4.30 -3.12 -3.22
CA LEU A 67 3.99 -2.34 -2.01
C LEU A 67 2.91 -1.28 -2.23
N PHE A 68 2.87 -0.61 -3.39
CA PHE A 68 1.95 0.52 -3.58
C PHE A 68 0.47 0.17 -3.37
N PRO A 69 -0.05 -1.04 -3.70
CA PRO A 69 -1.45 -1.37 -3.44
C PRO A 69 -1.78 -1.34 -1.94
N PHE A 70 -0.85 -1.74 -1.08
CA PHE A 70 -1.03 -1.76 0.37
C PHE A 70 -0.95 -0.34 0.94
N VAL A 71 0.00 0.47 0.48
CA VAL A 71 0.09 1.89 0.86
C VAL A 71 -1.18 2.64 0.43
N ARG A 72 -1.69 2.36 -0.78
CA ARG A 72 -2.99 2.88 -1.25
C ARG A 72 -4.13 2.47 -0.31
N GLN A 73 -4.17 1.22 0.12
CA GLN A 73 -5.21 0.74 1.04
C GLN A 73 -5.11 1.41 2.42
N PHE A 74 -3.89 1.67 2.91
CA PHE A 74 -3.68 2.41 4.15
C PHE A 74 -4.25 3.82 4.04
N ARG A 75 -3.95 4.54 2.94
CA ARG A 75 -4.55 5.85 2.65
C ARG A 75 -6.07 5.80 2.54
N ILE A 76 -6.66 4.73 1.98
CA ILE A 76 -8.13 4.61 1.84
C ILE A 76 -8.82 4.48 3.21
N ALA A 77 -8.15 3.95 4.23
CA ALA A 77 -8.74 3.82 5.56
C ALA A 77 -9.03 5.18 6.19
N ASP A 78 -8.11 6.15 6.03
CA ASP A 78 -8.34 7.56 6.35
C ASP A 78 -7.47 8.47 5.45
N PRO A 79 -8.03 8.98 4.34
CA PRO A 79 -7.26 9.80 3.40
C PRO A 79 -6.80 11.12 4.00
N VAL A 80 -7.64 11.74 4.83
CA VAL A 80 -7.35 13.03 5.44
C VAL A 80 -6.16 12.88 6.38
N ASP A 81 -6.20 11.87 7.25
CA ASP A 81 -5.11 11.61 8.18
C ASP A 81 -3.79 11.29 7.47
N PHE A 82 -3.82 10.43 6.44
CA PHE A 82 -2.63 10.05 5.67
C PHE A 82 -2.02 11.24 4.93
N ASP A 83 -2.85 12.08 4.31
CA ASP A 83 -2.40 13.24 3.54
C ASP A 83 -1.79 14.34 4.45
N HIS A 84 -2.13 14.37 5.75
CA HIS A 84 -1.52 15.27 6.73
C HIS A 84 -0.21 14.75 7.36
N GLN A 85 0.14 13.48 7.16
CA GLN A 85 1.40 12.94 7.70
C GLN A 85 2.63 13.57 7.02
N PRO A 86 3.77 13.70 7.72
CA PRO A 86 5.01 14.20 7.15
C PRO A 86 5.71 13.14 6.27
N LEU A 87 5.01 12.66 5.25
CA LEU A 87 5.43 11.62 4.31
C LEU A 87 5.42 12.11 2.85
N PRO A 88 5.96 13.30 2.53
CA PRO A 88 5.78 13.93 1.23
C PRO A 88 6.38 13.11 0.08
N ARG A 89 7.48 12.37 0.29
CA ARG A 89 8.10 11.55 -0.76
C ARG A 89 7.29 10.30 -1.04
N LEU A 90 6.78 9.66 0.01
CA LEU A 90 5.89 8.52 -0.09
C LEU A 90 4.55 8.90 -0.73
N GLN A 91 3.98 10.05 -0.37
CA GLN A 91 2.77 10.58 -1.01
C GLN A 91 3.00 10.85 -2.50
N SER A 92 4.13 11.46 -2.87
CA SER A 92 4.52 11.69 -4.27
C SER A 92 4.73 10.37 -5.02
N TRP A 93 5.43 9.41 -4.41
CA TRP A 93 5.64 8.06 -4.93
C TRP A 93 4.32 7.32 -5.15
N LEU A 94 3.38 7.39 -4.21
CA LEU A 94 2.05 6.80 -4.35
C LEU A 94 1.29 7.46 -5.50
N ASN A 95 1.30 8.79 -5.57
CA ASN A 95 0.64 9.55 -6.62
C ASN A 95 1.18 9.22 -8.02
N HIS A 96 2.49 8.98 -8.15
CA HIS A 96 3.09 8.52 -9.40
C HIS A 96 2.41 7.23 -9.92
N PHE A 97 2.21 6.22 -9.06
CA PHE A 97 1.53 4.98 -9.47
C PHE A 97 0.03 5.14 -9.69
N LEU A 98 -0.63 6.03 -8.93
CA LEU A 98 -2.06 6.31 -9.11
C LEU A 98 -2.36 7.04 -10.42
N GLN A 99 -1.43 7.87 -10.89
CA GLN A 99 -1.54 8.63 -12.14
C GLN A 99 -1.00 7.87 -13.37
N ASP A 100 -0.25 6.78 -13.18
CA ASP A 100 0.26 5.97 -14.29
C ASP A 100 -0.89 5.28 -15.03
N ALA A 101 -1.12 5.70 -16.28
CA ALA A 101 -2.16 5.15 -17.15
C ALA A 101 -2.07 3.63 -17.37
N ARG A 102 -0.88 3.03 -17.20
CA ARG A 102 -0.70 1.57 -17.29
C ARG A 102 -1.35 0.87 -16.11
N PHE A 103 -1.32 1.46 -14.93
CA PHE A 103 -2.00 0.92 -13.75
C PHE A 103 -3.52 1.05 -13.85
N ALA A 104 -4.03 2.16 -14.39
CA ALA A 104 -5.46 2.32 -14.66
C ALA A 104 -6.03 1.19 -15.55
N ARG A 105 -5.21 0.64 -16.45
CA ARG A 105 -5.59 -0.50 -17.32
C ARG A 105 -5.62 -1.84 -16.58
N VAL A 106 -4.71 -2.08 -15.63
CA VAL A 106 -4.66 -3.33 -14.83
C VAL A 106 -5.73 -3.36 -13.73
N MET A 107 -6.11 -2.19 -13.20
CA MET A 107 -7.20 -2.07 -12.20
C MET A 107 -8.61 -2.14 -12.79
N LYS A 108 -8.76 -2.36 -14.10
CA LYS A 108 -10.06 -2.73 -14.65
C LYS A 108 -10.49 -4.02 -13.97
N LYS A 109 -11.57 -3.94 -13.19
CA LYS A 109 -12.22 -5.12 -12.63
C LYS A 109 -12.57 -6.04 -13.78
N HIS A 110 -11.90 -7.17 -13.85
CA HIS A 110 -12.40 -8.28 -14.65
C HIS A 110 -13.63 -8.84 -13.91
N PRO A 111 -14.70 -9.20 -14.63
CA PRO A 111 -15.84 -9.88 -14.00
C PRO A 111 -15.30 -11.06 -13.20
N LEU A 112 -15.78 -11.18 -11.96
CA LEU A 112 -15.52 -12.36 -11.13
C LEU A 112 -16.00 -13.57 -11.95
N TYR A 113 -15.13 -14.54 -12.19
CA TYR A 113 -15.55 -15.82 -12.78
C TYR A 113 -16.73 -16.34 -11.96
N HIS A 114 -17.89 -16.49 -12.59
CA HIS A 114 -18.97 -17.28 -12.03
C HIS A 114 -18.71 -18.73 -12.43
N GLU A 115 -18.68 -19.61 -11.44
CA GLU A 115 -18.64 -21.05 -11.65
C GLU A 115 -19.97 -21.44 -12.34
N GLY A 116 -19.94 -21.51 -13.67
CA GLY A 116 -21.15 -21.62 -14.52
C GLY A 116 -20.97 -21.11 -15.95
N ASP A 117 -19.93 -20.32 -16.24
CA ASP A 117 -19.53 -19.98 -17.62
C ASP A 117 -18.81 -21.20 -18.23
N ASN A 118 -19.56 -22.27 -18.49
CA ASN A 118 -19.15 -23.31 -19.43
C ASN A 118 -19.23 -22.71 -20.82
N ASP A 119 -18.08 -22.63 -21.50
CA ASP A 119 -18.00 -22.35 -22.92
C ASP A 119 -18.83 -23.39 -23.70
N GLU A 120 -19.91 -22.94 -24.34
CA GLU A 120 -20.52 -23.58 -25.51
C GLU A 120 -20.11 -22.82 -26.78
#